data_AF-A0A4W5LS09-F1
#
_entry.id   AF-A0A4W5LS09-F1
#
_cell.length_a   1.000
_cell.length_b   1.000
_cell.length_c   1.000
_cell.angle_alpha   90.00
_cell.angle_beta   90.00
_cell.angle_gamma   90.00
#
_symmetry.space_group_name_H-M   'P 1'
#
loop_
_entity.id
_entity.type
_entity.pdbx_description
1 polymer ?
#
loop_
_entity_poly.entity_id
_entity_poly.type
_entity_poly.pdbx_seq_one_letter_code
_entity_poly.pdbx_strand_id
1 'polypeptide(L)'
;MSLRRCVPCVLYGVISSTLLGHALSTYMMHIRKQQVIEIGADGIAAKNKGYLFDILLLGARAFKNSLSMILENNHILKVTYSCRRIAGRLRAQFGVNVTNVYDTQVADILCFYTETGGFLPDRVSTLQEVVKMPSSRLSSLKIRSLLSKEDKEVWYIRPCPASLLKIMALSVIHLQPLRLADYTGLVDSYLSSSREEPSSVLELPRELRELKHMRQEWAINRYPVTEQGLLERSNSRPLPPSHPKTT
;
A
#
# COMPACT_ATOMS: atom_id res chain seq x y z
N MET A 1 13.49 -1.35 -29.79
CA MET A 1 13.63 -1.74 -28.37
C MET A 1 12.29 -2.26 -27.88
N SER A 2 12.21 -3.57 -27.64
CA SER A 2 10.98 -4.27 -27.27
C SER A 2 10.66 -4.00 -25.79
N LEU A 3 9.55 -3.30 -25.52
CA LEU A 3 8.93 -3.27 -24.19
C LEU A 3 8.51 -4.71 -23.86
N ARG A 4 9.29 -5.40 -23.02
CA ARG A 4 8.94 -6.72 -22.53
C ARG A 4 7.57 -6.66 -21.86
N ARG A 5 6.69 -7.58 -22.26
CA ARG A 5 5.35 -7.81 -21.70
C ARG A 5 5.48 -8.21 -20.22
N CYS A 6 5.55 -7.22 -19.33
CA CYS A 6 5.29 -7.39 -17.91
C CYS A 6 3.94 -6.74 -17.61
N VAL A 7 3.11 -7.44 -16.83
CA VAL A 7 1.77 -7.00 -16.42
C VAL A 7 1.82 -5.54 -15.96
N PRO A 8 1.15 -4.59 -16.65
CA PRO A 8 1.21 -3.19 -16.32
C PRO A 8 0.30 -2.97 -15.12
N CYS A 9 0.82 -3.19 -13.94
CA CYS A 9 0.22 -2.71 -12.71
C CYS A 9 0.95 -1.43 -12.30
N VAL A 10 0.83 -0.39 -13.13
CA VAL A 10 1.23 0.97 -12.77
C VAL A 10 0.16 1.92 -13.28
N LEU A 11 -0.66 2.40 -12.33
CA LEU A 11 -1.56 3.54 -12.34
C LEU A 11 -2.55 3.50 -13.53
N TYR A 12 -3.83 3.25 -13.21
CA TYR A 12 -4.90 3.26 -14.19
C TYR A 12 -5.83 4.46 -13.94
N GLY A 13 -6.34 5.05 -15.01
CA GLY A 13 -7.66 5.69 -15.06
C GLY A 13 -7.74 7.08 -15.69
N VAL A 14 -8.95 7.35 -16.18
CA VAL A 14 -9.25 8.12 -17.38
C VAL A 14 -9.04 9.63 -17.19
N ILE A 15 -8.20 10.24 -18.03
CA ILE A 15 -8.44 11.61 -18.51
C ILE A 15 -9.15 11.46 -19.85
N SER A 16 -10.44 11.79 -19.90
CA SER A 16 -11.22 11.81 -21.14
C SER A 16 -10.52 12.74 -22.13
N SER A 17 -10.36 12.26 -23.37
CA SER A 17 -9.39 12.68 -24.37
C SER A 17 -9.64 14.04 -25.02
N THR A 18 -10.25 15.01 -24.33
CA THR A 18 -10.63 16.30 -24.95
C THR A 18 -10.20 17.56 -24.20
N LEU A 19 -9.52 17.49 -23.04
CA LEU A 19 -8.97 18.66 -22.33
C LEU A 19 -7.70 18.34 -21.50
N LEU A 20 -6.78 17.58 -22.10
CA LEU A 20 -5.65 16.93 -21.41
C LEU A 20 -4.72 17.90 -20.66
N GLY A 21 -4.49 19.10 -21.18
CA GLY A 21 -3.55 20.06 -20.58
C GLY A 21 -4.09 20.80 -19.35
N HIS A 22 -5.29 21.39 -19.46
CA HIS A 22 -5.89 22.21 -18.40
C HIS A 22 -6.45 21.36 -17.25
N ALA A 23 -7.02 20.19 -17.55
CA ALA A 23 -7.52 19.29 -16.51
C ALA A 23 -6.35 18.74 -15.68
N LEU A 24 -5.29 18.25 -16.35
CA LEU A 24 -4.09 17.74 -15.68
C LEU A 24 -3.41 18.82 -14.82
N SER A 25 -3.25 20.04 -15.34
CA SER A 25 -2.65 21.14 -14.56
C SER A 25 -3.46 21.47 -13.31
N THR A 26 -4.79 21.48 -13.40
CA THR A 26 -5.69 21.72 -12.26
C THR A 26 -5.58 20.62 -11.20
N TYR A 27 -5.56 19.35 -11.62
CA TYR A 27 -5.37 18.22 -10.70
C TYR A 27 -3.99 18.25 -10.03
N MET A 28 -2.94 18.50 -10.80
CA MET A 28 -1.57 18.63 -10.27
C MET A 28 -1.47 19.77 -9.25
N MET A 29 -2.09 20.93 -9.53
CA MET A 29 -2.13 22.04 -8.57
C MET A 29 -2.87 21.68 -7.29
N HIS A 30 -3.97 20.93 -7.37
CA HIS A 30 -4.68 20.48 -6.18
C HIS A 30 -3.82 19.53 -5.34
N ILE A 31 -3.21 18.51 -5.94
CA ILE A 31 -2.40 17.51 -5.23
C ILE A 31 -1.16 18.17 -4.60
N ARG A 32 -0.48 19.08 -5.31
CA ARG A 32 0.73 19.77 -4.84
C ARG A 32 0.50 20.66 -3.61
N LYS A 33 -0.72 21.12 -3.38
CA LYS A 33 -1.08 21.91 -2.19
C LYS A 33 -1.29 21.06 -0.94
N GLN A 34 -1.29 19.74 -1.08
CA GLN A 34 -1.50 18.85 0.06
C GLN A 34 -0.18 18.55 0.77
N GLN A 35 -0.23 18.49 2.10
CA GLN A 35 0.88 18.02 2.93
C GLN A 35 0.93 16.49 3.00
N VAL A 36 -0.21 15.83 2.73
CA VAL A 36 -0.36 14.37 2.76
C VAL A 36 -1.19 13.95 1.56
N ILE A 37 -0.75 12.90 0.89
CA ILE A 37 -1.47 12.25 -0.21
C ILE A 37 -1.42 10.73 -0.03
N GLU A 38 -2.42 10.02 -0.52
CA GLU A 38 -2.39 8.57 -0.60
C GLU A 38 -1.95 8.11 -1.99
N ILE A 39 -1.06 7.14 -2.07
CA ILE A 39 -0.63 6.55 -3.34
C ILE A 39 -0.87 5.04 -3.31
N GLY A 40 -1.41 4.52 -4.40
CA GLY A 40 -1.56 3.08 -4.61
C GLY A 40 -1.19 2.69 -6.02
N ALA A 41 -1.16 1.38 -6.28
CA ALA A 41 -0.75 0.86 -7.57
C ALA A 41 -1.61 1.40 -8.75
N ASP A 42 -2.82 1.88 -8.48
CA ASP A 42 -3.78 2.29 -9.52
C ASP A 42 -4.13 3.78 -9.49
N GLY A 43 -3.72 4.55 -8.47
CA GLY A 43 -4.07 5.97 -8.40
C GLY A 43 -3.42 6.72 -7.26
N ILE A 44 -3.78 8.00 -7.15
CA ILE A 44 -3.41 8.90 -6.07
C ILE A 44 -4.69 9.45 -5.45
N ALA A 45 -4.78 9.57 -4.14
CA ALA A 45 -5.86 10.31 -3.49
C ALA A 45 -5.31 11.50 -2.70
N ALA A 46 -6.18 12.50 -2.51
CA ALA A 46 -5.91 13.68 -1.72
C ALA A 46 -7.24 14.26 -1.21
N LYS A 47 -7.36 14.46 0.11
CA LYS A 47 -8.58 15.03 0.75
C LYS A 47 -9.87 14.32 0.29
N ASN A 48 -9.90 12.99 0.37
CA ASN A 48 -11.02 12.14 -0.07
C ASN A 48 -11.38 12.23 -1.57
N LYS A 49 -10.54 12.86 -2.40
CA LYS A 49 -10.67 12.86 -3.86
C LYS A 49 -9.66 11.90 -4.46
N GLY A 50 -10.15 10.88 -5.17
CA GLY A 50 -9.32 9.97 -5.95
C GLY A 50 -9.01 10.55 -7.33
N TYR A 51 -7.74 10.51 -7.69
CA TYR A 51 -7.19 10.86 -9.00
C TYR A 51 -6.61 9.61 -9.63
N LEU A 52 -7.16 9.25 -10.78
CA LEU A 52 -6.77 8.09 -11.54
C LEU A 52 -6.05 8.59 -12.80
N PHE A 53 -4.90 8.00 -13.13
CA PHE A 53 -4.05 8.42 -14.24
C PHE A 53 -3.88 7.26 -15.22
N ASP A 54 -4.18 7.48 -16.50
CA ASP A 54 -4.07 6.43 -17.51
C ASP A 54 -2.63 6.38 -18.01
N ILE A 55 -1.78 5.65 -17.29
CA ILE A 55 -0.36 5.57 -17.65
C ILE A 55 -0.13 4.82 -18.96
N LEU A 56 -1.05 3.95 -19.39
CA LEU A 56 -0.95 3.35 -20.74
C LEU A 56 -1.07 4.43 -21.82
N LEU A 57 -1.95 5.42 -21.63
CA LEU A 57 -2.12 6.54 -22.56
C LEU A 57 -1.02 7.61 -22.38
N LEU A 58 -0.72 8.00 -21.14
CA LEU A 58 0.18 9.10 -20.83
C LEU A 58 1.66 8.69 -20.99
N GLY A 59 1.99 7.42 -20.70
CA GLY A 59 3.34 6.90 -20.68
C GLY A 59 4.24 7.65 -19.70
N ALA A 60 5.55 7.69 -20.01
CA ALA A 60 6.54 8.42 -19.21
C ALA A 60 6.25 9.93 -19.07
N ARG A 61 5.42 10.51 -19.96
CA ARG A 61 5.04 11.93 -19.89
C ARG A 61 4.20 12.26 -18.66
N ALA A 62 3.50 11.28 -18.07
CA ALA A 62 2.81 11.48 -16.80
C ALA A 62 3.77 11.87 -15.66
N PHE A 63 5.03 11.45 -15.76
CA PHE A 63 6.02 11.66 -14.72
C PHE A 63 6.92 12.86 -15.02
N LYS A 64 7.29 13.10 -16.28
CA LYS A 64 8.16 14.22 -16.66
C LYS A 64 7.58 15.57 -16.20
N ASN A 65 8.25 16.21 -15.24
CA ASN A 65 7.87 17.51 -14.65
C ASN A 65 6.42 17.58 -14.12
N SER A 66 5.83 16.44 -13.77
CA SER A 66 4.43 16.34 -13.31
C SER A 66 4.35 15.50 -12.04
N LEU A 67 3.99 14.22 -12.14
CA LEU A 67 3.84 13.33 -10.96
C LEU A 67 5.16 13.14 -10.19
N SER A 68 6.31 13.16 -10.86
CA SER A 68 7.64 13.10 -10.21
C SER A 68 7.80 14.20 -9.16
N MET A 69 7.46 15.45 -9.51
CA MET A 69 7.56 16.61 -8.60
C MET A 69 6.68 16.50 -7.34
N ILE A 70 5.73 15.57 -7.32
CA ILE A 70 4.88 15.29 -6.16
C ILE A 70 5.45 14.09 -5.39
N LEU A 71 5.75 13.01 -6.11
CA LEU A 71 6.23 11.75 -5.52
C LEU A 71 7.62 11.87 -4.90
N GLU A 72 8.49 12.70 -5.47
CA GLU A 72 9.87 12.97 -5.01
C GLU A 72 9.95 14.12 -4.00
N ASN A 73 8.84 14.81 -3.71
CA ASN A 73 8.84 15.96 -2.81
C ASN A 73 8.83 15.52 -1.34
N ASN A 74 9.91 15.82 -0.61
CA ASN A 74 10.04 15.49 0.81
C ASN A 74 9.08 16.25 1.73
N HIS A 75 8.47 17.35 1.28
CA HIS A 75 7.48 18.10 2.05
C HIS A 75 6.06 17.53 1.93
N ILE A 76 5.85 16.56 1.03
CA ILE A 76 4.58 15.87 0.87
C ILE A 76 4.75 14.45 1.40
N LEU A 77 3.98 14.09 2.43
CA LEU A 77 3.91 12.72 2.94
C LEU A 77 3.11 11.84 1.98
N LYS A 78 3.68 10.73 1.52
CA LYS A 78 2.98 9.73 0.70
C LYS A 78 2.56 8.56 1.58
N VAL A 79 1.28 8.43 1.85
CA VAL A 79 0.71 7.27 2.55
C VAL A 79 0.44 6.17 1.52
N THR A 80 1.00 4.98 1.73
CA THR A 80 0.83 3.87 0.80
C THR A 80 0.75 2.54 1.53
N TYR A 81 0.20 1.53 0.87
CA TYR A 81 0.26 0.15 1.33
C TYR A 81 1.36 -0.58 0.56
N SER A 82 2.33 -1.16 1.27
CA SER A 82 3.43 -1.94 0.69
C SER A 82 4.29 -1.11 -0.28
N CYS A 83 5.01 -0.14 0.29
CA CYS A 83 5.75 0.87 -0.45
C CYS A 83 6.82 0.30 -1.38
N ARG A 84 7.43 -0.85 -1.05
CA ARG A 84 8.45 -1.50 -1.91
C ARG A 84 7.94 -1.78 -3.32
N ARG A 85 6.69 -2.26 -3.43
CA ARG A 85 6.12 -2.66 -4.72
C ARG A 85 5.92 -1.45 -5.63
N ILE A 86 5.32 -0.39 -5.09
CA ILE A 86 5.07 0.82 -5.87
C ILE A 86 6.37 1.57 -6.16
N ALA A 87 7.28 1.70 -5.19
CA ALA A 87 8.56 2.36 -5.37
C ALA A 87 9.46 1.62 -6.36
N GLY A 88 9.56 0.30 -6.26
CA GLY A 88 10.33 -0.55 -7.18
C GLY A 88 9.84 -0.41 -8.62
N ARG A 89 8.53 -0.42 -8.85
CA ARG A 89 7.94 -0.24 -10.18
C ARG A 89 8.15 1.17 -10.74
N LEU A 90 7.91 2.21 -9.94
CA LEU A 90 8.10 3.60 -10.35
C LEU A 90 9.56 3.87 -10.74
N ARG A 91 10.51 3.33 -9.97
CA ARG A 91 11.94 3.41 -10.27
C ARG A 91 12.30 2.65 -11.54
N ALA A 92 11.90 1.38 -11.65
CA ALA A 92 12.27 0.52 -12.77
C ALA A 92 11.65 0.96 -14.10
N GLN A 93 10.41 1.46 -14.11
CA GLN A 93 9.71 1.82 -15.34
C GLN A 93 9.85 3.29 -15.73
N PHE A 94 9.94 4.19 -14.74
CA PHE A 94 9.86 5.63 -14.97
C PHE A 94 11.02 6.43 -14.36
N GLY A 95 11.93 5.78 -13.65
CA GLY A 95 13.06 6.45 -12.98
C GLY A 95 12.64 7.35 -11.82
N VAL A 96 11.42 7.19 -11.28
CA VAL A 96 10.87 8.04 -10.22
C VAL A 96 11.13 7.44 -8.84
N ASN A 97 11.64 8.25 -7.92
CA ASN A 97 11.88 7.85 -6.54
C ASN A 97 10.80 8.37 -5.60
N VAL A 98 10.08 7.51 -4.90
CA VAL A 98 9.14 7.98 -3.87
C VAL A 98 9.91 8.26 -2.58
N THR A 99 9.73 9.46 -2.02
CA THR A 99 10.39 9.90 -0.77
C THR A 99 9.37 10.17 0.33
N ASN A 100 9.74 10.42 1.59
CA ASN A 100 8.80 10.77 2.68
C ASN A 100 7.53 9.90 2.68
N VAL A 101 7.70 8.60 2.91
CA VAL A 101 6.65 7.59 2.75
C VAL A 101 6.18 7.10 4.12
N TYR A 102 4.87 7.01 4.28
CA TYR A 102 4.23 6.24 5.34
C TYR A 102 3.71 4.93 4.76
N ASP A 103 4.31 3.80 5.13
CA ASP A 103 3.83 2.49 4.70
C ASP A 103 2.89 1.89 5.76
N THR A 104 1.61 1.78 5.42
CA THR A 104 0.58 1.25 6.31
C THR A 104 0.77 -0.24 6.62
N GLN A 105 1.42 -1.01 5.73
CA GLN A 105 1.75 -2.41 5.98
C GLN A 105 2.90 -2.55 6.98
N VAL A 106 3.92 -1.69 6.87
CA VAL A 106 5.02 -1.66 7.86
C VAL A 106 4.51 -1.16 9.20
N ALA A 107 3.67 -0.13 9.22
CA ALA A 107 3.06 0.37 10.45
C ALA A 107 2.22 -0.70 11.17
N ASP A 108 1.45 -1.52 10.43
CA ASP A 108 0.71 -2.65 11.02
C ASP A 108 1.64 -3.67 11.67
N ILE A 109 2.78 -3.99 11.04
CA ILE A 109 3.78 -4.91 11.60
C ILE A 109 4.38 -4.33 12.88
N LEU A 110 4.74 -3.04 12.89
CA LEU A 110 5.33 -2.39 14.05
C LEU A 110 4.33 -2.24 15.21
N CYS A 111 3.05 -1.99 14.91
CA CYS A 111 1.98 -2.07 15.90
C CYS A 111 1.86 -3.47 16.47
N PHE A 112 1.78 -4.51 15.63
CA PHE A 112 1.72 -5.90 16.09
C PHE A 112 2.94 -6.29 16.95
N TYR A 113 4.12 -5.87 16.53
CA TYR A 113 5.37 -6.08 17.25
C TYR A 113 5.34 -5.44 18.64
N THR A 114 4.90 -4.19 18.72
CA THR A 114 4.80 -3.47 19.99
C THR A 114 3.73 -4.09 20.89
N GLU A 115 2.56 -4.40 20.34
CA GLU A 115 1.45 -5.01 21.07
C GLU A 115 1.86 -6.36 21.63
N THR A 116 2.48 -7.24 20.83
CA THR A 116 2.89 -8.58 21.29
C THR A 116 4.14 -8.57 22.16
N GLY A 117 4.65 -7.39 22.52
CA GLY A 117 5.80 -7.25 23.40
C GLY A 117 7.13 -7.62 22.75
N GLY A 118 7.21 -7.61 21.42
CA GLY A 118 8.43 -7.81 20.64
C GLY A 118 8.42 -9.05 19.72
N PHE A 119 7.25 -9.62 19.42
CA PHE A 119 7.14 -10.72 18.45
C PHE A 119 6.73 -10.22 17.06
N LEU A 120 7.32 -10.80 16.03
CA LEU A 120 6.93 -10.53 14.65
C LEU A 120 5.81 -11.49 14.21
N PRO A 121 4.91 -11.04 13.32
CA PRO A 121 3.93 -11.93 12.71
C PRO A 121 4.58 -12.86 11.70
N ASP A 122 3.96 -14.02 11.44
CA ASP A 122 4.33 -15.00 10.42
C ASP A 122 4.31 -14.43 8.98
N ARG A 123 3.47 -13.42 8.75
CA ARG A 123 3.29 -12.74 7.46
C ARG A 123 2.91 -11.29 7.62
N VAL A 124 3.07 -10.53 6.53
CA VAL A 124 2.52 -9.17 6.45
C VAL A 124 0.98 -9.21 6.31
N SER A 125 0.33 -8.14 6.75
CA SER A 125 -1.10 -7.94 6.50
C SER A 125 -1.38 -7.68 5.02
N THR A 126 -2.50 -8.22 4.55
CA THR A 126 -3.15 -7.82 3.31
C THR A 126 -3.73 -6.41 3.42
N LEU A 127 -3.95 -5.72 2.30
CA LEU A 127 -4.60 -4.40 2.30
C LEU A 127 -5.97 -4.43 3.01
N GLN A 128 -6.70 -5.54 2.88
CA GLN A 128 -7.99 -5.73 3.53
C GLN A 128 -7.89 -5.76 5.05
N GLU A 129 -6.85 -6.42 5.57
CA GLU A 129 -6.57 -6.51 7.01
C GLU A 129 -6.14 -5.16 7.58
N VAL A 130 -5.30 -4.41 6.84
CA VAL A 130 -4.83 -3.08 7.29
C VAL A 130 -5.97 -2.05 7.31
N VAL A 131 -6.86 -2.07 6.30
CA VAL A 131 -7.94 -1.08 6.15
C VAL A 131 -9.05 -1.24 7.22
N LYS A 132 -9.09 -2.36 7.95
CA LYS A 132 -10.05 -2.66 9.06
C LYS A 132 -11.50 -2.27 8.72
N MET A 133 -11.92 -2.45 7.46
CA MET A 133 -13.23 -2.04 6.97
C MET A 133 -14.31 -3.13 7.14
N PRO A 134 -15.60 -2.75 7.23
CA PRO A 134 -16.71 -3.70 7.22
C PRO A 134 -16.67 -4.60 5.97
N SER A 135 -16.98 -5.88 6.15
CA SER A 135 -16.93 -6.92 5.11
C SER A 135 -17.66 -6.57 3.82
N SER A 136 -18.72 -5.76 3.88
CA SER A 136 -19.47 -5.30 2.70
C SER A 136 -18.62 -4.45 1.73
N ARG A 137 -17.72 -3.59 2.25
CA ARG A 137 -16.78 -2.79 1.43
C ARG A 137 -15.51 -3.56 1.06
N LEU A 138 -15.15 -4.58 1.85
CA LEU A 138 -14.02 -5.48 1.55
C LEU A 138 -14.28 -6.39 0.34
N SER A 139 -15.55 -6.70 0.05
CA SER A 139 -15.96 -7.51 -1.11
C SER A 139 -15.36 -6.98 -2.43
N SER A 140 -15.34 -5.65 -2.61
CA SER A 140 -14.75 -4.99 -3.79
C SER A 140 -13.23 -5.15 -3.88
N LEU A 141 -12.52 -5.17 -2.76
CA LEU A 141 -11.07 -5.42 -2.73
C LEU A 141 -10.73 -6.90 -2.95
N LYS A 142 -11.61 -7.83 -2.54
CA LYS A 142 -11.50 -9.27 -2.88
C LYS A 142 -11.67 -9.50 -4.37
N ILE A 143 -12.66 -8.83 -4.99
CA ILE A 143 -12.86 -8.86 -6.44
C ILE A 143 -11.59 -8.41 -7.17
N ARG A 144 -10.87 -7.39 -6.68
CA ARG A 144 -9.57 -6.98 -7.27
C ARG A 144 -8.53 -8.10 -7.27
N SER A 145 -8.37 -8.78 -6.13
CA SER A 145 -7.44 -9.90 -5.97
C SER A 145 -7.77 -11.03 -6.95
N LEU A 146 -9.07 -11.32 -7.12
CA LEU A 146 -9.56 -12.34 -8.04
C LEU A 146 -9.32 -11.93 -9.50
N LEU A 147 -9.74 -10.72 -9.90
CA LEU A 147 -9.53 -10.19 -11.25
C LEU A 147 -8.05 -10.14 -11.64
N SER A 148 -7.16 -9.79 -10.71
CA SER A 148 -5.71 -9.76 -10.97
C SER A 148 -5.10 -11.15 -11.21
N LYS A 149 -5.76 -12.21 -10.74
CA LYS A 149 -5.33 -13.62 -10.91
C LYS A 149 -5.96 -14.27 -12.14
N GLU A 150 -7.23 -13.96 -12.42
CA GLU A 150 -8.04 -14.64 -13.44
C GLU A 150 -7.93 -14.01 -14.82
N ASP A 151 -7.88 -12.67 -14.92
CA ASP A 151 -7.83 -11.98 -16.21
C ASP A 151 -6.98 -10.71 -16.14
N LYS A 152 -5.74 -10.79 -16.63
CA LYS A 152 -4.82 -9.66 -16.69
C LYS A 152 -5.18 -8.67 -17.81
N GLU A 153 -5.97 -9.09 -18.79
CA GLU A 153 -6.34 -8.26 -19.95
C GLU A 153 -7.43 -7.25 -19.58
N VAL A 154 -8.22 -7.51 -18.53
CA VAL A 154 -9.25 -6.58 -18.02
C VAL A 154 -8.71 -5.17 -17.76
N TRP A 155 -7.44 -5.07 -17.40
CA TRP A 155 -6.77 -3.80 -17.12
C TRP A 155 -6.48 -2.98 -18.39
N TYR A 156 -6.43 -3.60 -19.56
CA TYR A 156 -6.18 -2.93 -20.85
C TYR A 156 -7.45 -2.40 -21.52
N ILE A 157 -8.64 -2.81 -21.06
CA ILE A 157 -9.92 -2.39 -21.64
C ILE A 157 -10.11 -0.88 -21.52
N ARG A 158 -10.56 -0.24 -22.62
CA ARG A 158 -10.86 1.19 -22.69
C ARG A 158 -12.22 1.46 -23.37
N PRO A 159 -13.06 2.37 -22.83
CA PRO A 159 -12.91 3.05 -21.55
C PRO A 159 -12.92 2.05 -20.37
N CYS A 160 -12.20 2.37 -19.29
CA CYS A 160 -12.11 1.47 -18.13
C CYS A 160 -13.50 1.27 -17.50
N PRO A 161 -13.95 0.03 -17.23
CA PRO A 161 -15.25 -0.23 -16.64
C PRO A 161 -15.46 0.50 -15.30
N ALA A 162 -16.65 1.06 -15.08
CA ALA A 162 -16.95 1.84 -13.87
C ALA A 162 -16.79 1.06 -12.56
N SER A 163 -17.05 -0.25 -12.57
CA SER A 163 -16.80 -1.15 -11.44
C SER A 163 -15.32 -1.22 -11.09
N LEU A 164 -14.45 -1.28 -12.09
CA LEU A 164 -13.00 -1.32 -11.92
C LEU A 164 -12.46 0.02 -11.40
N LEU A 165 -12.95 1.14 -11.94
CA LEU A 165 -12.61 2.48 -11.43
C LEU A 165 -12.96 2.66 -9.94
N LYS A 166 -14.12 2.13 -9.50
CA LYS A 166 -14.51 2.15 -8.08
C LYS A 166 -13.54 1.35 -7.22
N ILE A 167 -13.18 0.14 -7.64
CA ILE A 167 -12.22 -0.72 -6.94
C ILE A 167 -10.85 -0.03 -6.79
N MET A 168 -10.37 0.60 -7.87
CA MET A 168 -9.10 1.32 -7.88
C MET A 168 -9.11 2.50 -6.92
N ALA A 169 -10.17 3.32 -6.95
CA ALA A 169 -10.33 4.46 -6.05
C ALA A 169 -10.42 4.03 -4.57
N LEU A 170 -11.15 2.94 -4.27
CA LEU A 170 -11.26 2.40 -2.91
C LEU A 170 -9.91 1.94 -2.34
N SER A 171 -8.99 1.51 -3.20
CA SER A 171 -7.67 1.04 -2.77
C SER A 171 -6.73 2.15 -2.28
N VAL A 172 -7.08 3.42 -2.51
CA VAL A 172 -6.25 4.58 -2.15
C VAL A 172 -6.94 5.53 -1.17
N ILE A 173 -8.24 5.79 -1.31
CA ILE A 173 -8.98 6.77 -0.50
C ILE A 173 -9.04 6.39 0.99
N HIS A 174 -8.84 5.12 1.33
CA HIS A 174 -8.94 4.63 2.72
C HIS A 174 -7.59 4.48 3.43
N LEU A 175 -6.48 4.91 2.83
CA LEU A 175 -5.16 4.72 3.43
C LEU A 175 -4.82 5.77 4.50
N GLN A 176 -5.20 7.05 4.31
CA GLN A 176 -4.86 8.11 5.25
C GLN A 176 -5.40 7.90 6.67
N PRO A 177 -6.63 7.41 6.89
CA PRO A 177 -7.13 7.10 8.24
C PRO A 177 -6.33 6.02 9.00
N LEU A 178 -5.46 5.27 8.33
CA LEU A 178 -4.69 4.16 8.90
C LEU A 178 -3.34 4.60 9.47
N ARG A 179 -3.14 5.91 9.61
CA ARG A 179 -1.93 6.47 10.23
C ARG A 179 -2.00 6.29 11.75
N LEU A 180 -1.52 5.14 12.23
CA LEU A 180 -1.62 4.73 13.64
C LEU A 180 -0.49 5.30 14.53
N ALA A 181 0.73 5.51 14.00
CA ALA A 181 1.87 6.09 14.72
C ALA A 181 2.96 6.56 13.73
N ASP A 182 3.75 7.59 14.06
CA ASP A 182 4.73 8.16 13.12
C ASP A 182 6.00 7.30 12.99
N TYR A 183 5.98 6.37 12.03
CA TYR A 183 7.11 5.50 11.67
C TYR A 183 7.84 5.95 10.39
N THR A 184 7.62 7.19 9.93
CA THR A 184 8.14 7.68 8.63
C THR A 184 9.66 7.61 8.52
N GLY A 185 10.40 7.93 9.58
CA GLY A 185 11.87 7.90 9.59
C GLY A 185 12.50 6.50 9.40
N LEU A 186 11.78 5.42 9.67
CA LEU A 186 12.27 4.05 9.45
C LEU A 186 12.08 3.57 8.01
N VAL A 187 11.19 4.22 7.25
CA VAL A 187 10.79 3.79 5.90
C VAL A 187 11.86 4.11 4.86
N ASP A 188 12.64 5.18 5.04
CA ASP A 188 13.70 5.53 4.08
C ASP A 188 14.81 4.46 4.07
N SER A 189 15.24 3.97 5.24
CA SER A 189 16.17 2.84 5.34
C SER A 189 15.58 1.59 4.68
N TYR A 190 14.30 1.30 4.95
CA TYR A 190 13.54 0.18 4.38
C TYR A 190 13.39 0.24 2.85
N LEU A 191 13.29 1.43 2.26
CA LEU A 191 13.25 1.64 0.81
C LEU A 191 14.65 1.60 0.17
N SER A 192 15.70 1.97 0.92
CA SER A 192 17.08 1.97 0.45
C SER A 192 17.68 0.56 0.40
N SER A 193 17.29 -0.32 1.33
CA SER A 193 17.74 -1.71 1.40
C SER A 193 17.05 -2.61 0.37
N SER A 194 15.86 -2.24 -0.11
CA SER A 194 15.12 -3.04 -1.07
C SER A 194 15.70 -2.90 -2.48
N ARG A 195 16.64 -3.79 -2.84
CA ARG A 195 17.12 -3.95 -4.22
C ARG A 195 16.22 -4.88 -5.06
N GLU A 196 15.41 -5.70 -4.42
CA GLU A 196 14.59 -6.75 -5.07
C GLU A 196 13.16 -6.79 -4.49
N GLU A 197 12.17 -7.10 -5.34
CA GLU A 197 10.80 -7.40 -4.86
C GLU A 197 10.79 -8.76 -4.14
N PRO A 198 10.04 -8.90 -3.02
CA PRO A 198 9.95 -10.16 -2.31
C PRO A 198 9.39 -11.26 -3.22
N SER A 199 9.89 -12.49 -3.05
CA SER A 199 9.51 -13.67 -3.83
C SER A 199 8.04 -14.05 -3.63
N SER A 200 7.48 -13.78 -2.44
CA SER A 200 6.07 -13.95 -2.10
C SER A 200 5.43 -12.63 -1.64
N VAL A 201 4.17 -12.44 -2.04
CA VAL A 201 3.39 -11.21 -1.79
C VAL A 201 3.17 -10.94 -0.30
N LEU A 202 3.16 -12.00 0.54
CA LEU A 202 2.87 -11.89 1.97
C LEU A 202 4.06 -12.20 2.87
N GLU A 203 5.24 -12.45 2.31
CA GLU A 203 6.42 -12.75 3.12
C GLU A 203 6.86 -11.55 3.95
N LEU A 204 7.26 -11.80 5.20
CA LEU A 204 7.81 -10.76 6.07
C LEU A 204 9.16 -10.26 5.51
N PRO A 205 9.32 -8.95 5.29
CA PRO A 205 10.57 -8.36 4.78
C PRO A 205 11.76 -8.69 5.68
N ARG A 206 12.92 -8.97 5.08
CA ARG A 206 14.13 -9.43 5.79
C ARG A 206 14.61 -8.42 6.83
N GLU A 207 14.56 -7.14 6.48
CA GLU A 207 15.03 -6.03 7.31
C GLU A 207 14.18 -5.87 8.58
N LEU A 208 12.92 -6.28 8.56
CA LEU A 208 12.09 -6.29 9.78
C LEU A 208 12.41 -7.48 10.70
N ARG A 209 13.01 -8.55 10.17
CA ARG A 209 13.44 -9.72 10.97
C ARG A 209 14.64 -9.42 11.87
N GLU A 210 15.32 -8.30 11.65
CA GLU A 210 16.47 -7.86 12.44
C GLU A 210 16.06 -7.13 13.74
N LEU A 211 14.75 -6.86 13.93
CA LEU A 211 14.24 -6.24 15.15
C LEU A 211 14.50 -7.14 16.38
N LYS A 212 15.09 -6.54 17.43
CA LYS A 212 15.47 -7.26 18.65
C LYS A 212 14.26 -7.64 19.50
N HIS A 213 13.96 -8.94 19.58
CA HIS A 213 12.87 -9.45 20.40
C HIS A 213 12.99 -9.02 21.87
N MET A 214 11.97 -8.31 22.34
CA MET A 214 11.54 -8.44 23.73
C MET A 214 10.45 -9.51 23.74
N ARG A 215 10.26 -10.23 24.85
CA ARG A 215 9.27 -11.32 24.91
C ARG A 215 8.34 -11.09 26.08
N GLN A 216 7.04 -11.08 25.80
CA GLN A 216 5.99 -11.13 26.81
C GLN A 216 5.22 -12.46 26.69
N GLU A 217 5.05 -13.15 27.81
CA GLU A 217 4.47 -14.51 27.84
C GLU A 217 3.02 -14.57 27.34
N TRP A 218 2.24 -13.49 27.51
CA TRP A 218 0.83 -13.48 27.12
C TRP A 218 0.64 -13.63 25.59
N ALA A 219 1.59 -13.15 24.79
CA ALA A 219 1.49 -13.21 23.33
C ALA A 219 1.52 -14.66 22.83
N ILE A 220 2.32 -15.51 23.46
CA ILE A 220 2.44 -16.95 23.17
C ILE A 220 1.14 -17.69 23.56
N ASN A 221 0.45 -17.22 24.59
CA ASN A 221 -0.87 -17.77 24.96
C ASN A 221 -1.97 -17.36 23.97
N ARG A 222 -1.81 -16.20 23.31
CA ARG A 222 -2.80 -15.62 22.38
C ARG A 222 -2.64 -16.12 20.94
N TYR A 223 -1.41 -16.36 20.51
CA TYR A 223 -1.08 -16.74 19.13
C TYR A 223 -0.20 -18.00 19.11
N PRO A 224 -0.50 -18.98 18.23
CA PRO A 224 0.43 -20.06 17.94
C PRO A 224 1.78 -19.51 17.45
N VAL A 225 2.87 -20.16 17.85
CA VAL A 225 4.24 -19.81 17.47
C VAL A 225 4.70 -20.77 16.38
N THR A 226 5.22 -20.26 15.27
CA THR A 226 5.80 -21.08 14.19
C THR A 226 7.18 -21.63 14.60
N GLU A 227 7.70 -22.58 13.82
CA GLU A 227 9.07 -23.11 14.02
C GLU A 227 10.15 -22.02 13.96
N GLN A 228 9.90 -20.93 13.23
CA GLN A 228 10.80 -19.80 13.11
C GLN A 228 10.65 -18.77 14.25
N GLY A 229 9.80 -19.04 15.24
CA GLY A 229 9.55 -18.15 16.37
C GLY A 229 8.66 -16.95 16.06
N LEU A 230 7.89 -17.01 14.97
CA LEU A 230 6.93 -15.96 14.55
C LEU A 230 5.53 -16.29 15.08
N LEU A 231 4.66 -15.29 15.23
CA LEU A 231 3.27 -15.50 15.67
C LEU A 231 2.33 -15.65 14.49
N GLU A 232 1.54 -16.72 14.46
CA GLU A 232 0.51 -16.96 13.45
C GLU A 232 -0.66 -15.99 13.62
N ARG A 233 -0.61 -14.85 12.93
CA ARG A 233 -1.57 -13.76 13.15
C ARG A 233 -3.00 -14.13 12.76
N SER A 234 -3.17 -15.08 11.84
CA SER A 234 -4.48 -15.54 11.36
C SER A 234 -5.20 -16.44 12.38
N ASN A 235 -4.47 -17.07 13.31
CA ASN A 235 -4.97 -18.14 14.18
C ASN A 235 -5.03 -17.69 15.65
N SER A 236 -5.55 -16.49 15.89
CA SER A 236 -5.59 -15.90 17.24
C SER A 236 -6.61 -16.64 18.13
N ARG A 237 -6.21 -17.10 19.32
CA ARG A 237 -7.09 -17.79 20.29
C ARG A 237 -7.93 -16.78 21.10
N PRO A 238 -9.23 -17.02 21.36
CA PRO A 238 -10.05 -16.11 22.17
C PRO A 238 -9.36 -15.73 23.49
N LEU A 239 -9.51 -14.48 23.94
CA LEU A 239 -9.03 -14.13 25.28
C LEU A 239 -9.70 -15.06 26.30
N PRO A 240 -8.95 -15.58 27.30
CA PRO A 240 -9.58 -16.12 28.49
C PRO A 240 -10.52 -15.05 29.05
N PRO A 241 -11.75 -15.41 29.49
CA PRO A 241 -12.63 -14.44 30.13
C PRO A 241 -11.86 -13.80 31.29
N SER A 242 -11.72 -12.48 31.26
CA SER A 242 -11.15 -11.72 32.36
C SER A 242 -11.92 -12.12 33.62
N HIS A 243 -11.21 -12.66 34.63
CA HIS A 243 -11.83 -12.93 35.92
C HIS A 243 -12.65 -11.72 36.35
N PRO A 244 -13.95 -11.89 36.69
CA PRO A 244 -14.72 -10.79 37.24
C PRO A 244 -13.96 -10.28 38.46
N LYS A 245 -13.72 -8.96 38.50
CA LYS A 245 -13.21 -8.30 39.71
C LYS A 245 -14.17 -8.67 40.83
N THR A 246 -13.69 -9.50 41.76
CA THR A 246 -14.38 -9.75 43.02
C THR A 246 -14.49 -8.41 43.73
N THR A 247 -15.73 -7.91 43.80
CA THR A 247 -16.18 -6.85 44.71
C THR A 247 -15.87 -7.20 46.15
#